data_AF-A0A7C5AWS1-F1
#
_entry.id   AF-A0A7C5AWS1-F1
#
_cell.length_a   1.000
_cell.length_b   1.000
_cell.length_c   1.000
_cell.angle_alpha   90.00
_cell.angle_beta   90.00
_cell.angle_gamma   90.00
#
_symmetry.space_group_name_H-M   'P 1'
#
loop_
_entity.id
_entity.type
_entity.pdbx_description
1 polymer ?
#
loop_
_entity_poly.entity_id
_entity_poly.type
_entity_poly.pdbx_seq_one_letter_code
_entity_poly.pdbx_strand_id
1 'polypeptide(L)'
;MAFIPFMLAVLAGCLLVSSAALTSGLRPRPFALLLELSIGAGLGAGISSCLYFLMLASGLAGRGSILLANLFFLALAALLYWKTRPADVPPTDEAPPTKISRPSLVFAALVVILCLLPVAIGNLQLTASNPHGLWDAWAIWNLRAKYLAGEGEAWRYALSPLLDKTHPDYPLLLSGFVAQSWRFAGGDFSTSVPIAAGFMFSAAVIAILASVLALQRSLGLAAAALMVLLADQQFLTHLGGQLSDIPLGFFYLSSIATVLLMESTAEPGRAMAALAGTLAALAAWTKDEGIVFALVFLVCFAALQFWRGGVTRLRRTVPWSLAGALPVLALVGIFKLMVAPPTNPLTSQQAGEAATRVFSANRVWMLIKSLWAFSTERGAGVAQPWLVLALVVAGLGFLKSPPLKKVIVFGWVVLGLLFGGYCAAILANPTLLGNPWVAPFDRMFSQLWPSFILVFFMTLRSPDEFFQKAPVAVQPERIRKRKRQARRAPG
;
A
#
# COMPACT_ATOMS: atom_id res chain seq x y z
N MET A 1 14.36 -6.59 24.07
CA MET A 1 15.03 -5.33 23.64
C MET A 1 14.89 -5.05 22.14
N ALA A 2 14.88 -6.07 21.27
CA ALA A 2 14.81 -5.90 19.80
C ALA A 2 13.67 -5.00 19.30
N PHE A 3 12.51 -4.98 19.99
CA PHE A 3 11.35 -4.20 19.58
C PHE A 3 11.40 -2.70 19.89
N ILE A 4 12.39 -2.22 20.65
CA ILE A 4 12.47 -0.78 20.99
C ILE A 4 12.57 0.09 19.73
N PRO A 5 13.57 -0.06 18.84
CA PRO A 5 13.65 0.73 17.61
C PRO A 5 12.43 0.52 16.70
N PHE A 6 11.91 -0.71 16.63
CA PHE A 6 10.68 -1.03 15.89
C PHE A 6 9.50 -0.17 16.35
N MET A 7 9.21 -0.15 17.65
CA MET A 7 8.07 0.60 18.21
C MET A 7 8.26 2.11 18.06
N LEU A 8 9.48 2.62 18.30
CA LEU A 8 9.79 4.03 18.11
C LEU A 8 9.58 4.48 16.67
N ALA A 9 10.02 3.68 15.69
CA ALA A 9 9.83 3.95 14.27
C ALA A 9 8.34 4.00 13.91
N VAL A 10 7.54 3.01 14.35
CA VAL A 10 6.09 2.97 14.12
C VAL A 10 5.39 4.19 14.71
N LEU A 11 5.69 4.53 15.98
CA LEU A 11 5.09 5.69 16.64
C LEU A 11 5.43 7.01 15.92
N ALA A 12 6.69 7.18 15.52
CA ALA A 12 7.13 8.35 14.77
C ALA A 12 6.42 8.46 13.41
N GLY A 13 6.28 7.34 12.69
CA GLY A 13 5.54 7.30 11.43
C GLY A 13 4.06 7.65 11.59
N CYS A 14 3.38 7.14 12.63
CA CYS A 14 2.00 7.50 12.95
C CYS A 14 1.85 9.01 13.21
N LEU A 15 2.74 9.60 14.02
CA LEU A 15 2.72 11.04 14.28
C LEU A 15 2.94 11.87 13.01
N LEU A 16 3.83 11.43 12.11
CA LEU A 16 4.05 12.10 10.83
C LEU A 16 2.81 12.05 9.93
N VAL A 17 2.12 10.91 9.83
CA VAL A 17 0.90 10.81 9.03
C VAL A 17 -0.21 11.69 9.60
N SER A 18 -0.41 11.67 10.93
CA SER A 18 -1.38 12.56 11.58
C SER A 18 -1.01 14.05 11.40
N SER A 19 0.28 14.39 11.37
CA SER A 19 0.74 15.77 11.11
C SER A 19 0.41 16.26 9.69
N ALA A 20 0.24 15.34 8.73
CA ALA A 20 -0.18 15.65 7.37
C ALA A 20 -1.70 15.90 7.25
N ALA A 21 -2.44 15.79 8.36
CA ALA A 21 -3.88 15.97 8.45
C ALA A 21 -4.67 15.09 7.47
N LEU A 22 -4.14 13.89 7.16
CA LEU A 22 -4.63 13.00 6.10
C LEU A 22 -6.13 12.70 6.23
N THR A 23 -6.60 12.51 7.46
CA THR A 23 -8.01 12.16 7.73
C THR A 23 -8.78 13.25 8.48
N SER A 24 -8.25 14.48 8.47
CA SER A 24 -8.91 15.61 9.13
C SER A 24 -10.31 15.83 8.57
N GLY A 25 -11.30 15.98 9.46
CA GLY A 25 -12.71 16.12 9.08
C GLY A 25 -13.42 14.84 8.64
N LEU A 26 -12.71 13.72 8.39
CA LEU A 26 -13.32 12.48 7.90
C LEU A 26 -14.04 11.71 9.03
N ARG A 27 -15.14 11.05 8.65
CA ARG A 27 -15.92 10.16 9.51
C ARG A 27 -16.18 8.84 8.75
N PRO A 28 -16.22 7.69 9.45
CA PRO A 28 -16.15 7.51 10.92
C PRO A 28 -14.71 7.61 11.46
N ARG A 29 -14.54 8.15 12.68
CA ARG A 29 -13.22 8.33 13.31
C ARG A 29 -12.41 7.05 13.53
N PRO A 30 -13.02 5.88 13.86
CA PRO A 30 -12.26 4.64 13.98
C PRO A 30 -11.54 4.25 12.69
N PHE A 31 -12.19 4.37 11.53
CA PHE A 31 -11.55 4.08 10.24
C PHE A 31 -10.50 5.12 9.87
N ALA A 32 -10.73 6.40 10.20
CA ALA A 32 -9.75 7.46 10.03
C ALA A 32 -8.48 7.19 10.85
N LEU A 33 -8.62 6.85 12.13
CA LEU A 33 -7.48 6.50 12.99
C LEU A 33 -6.78 5.22 12.51
N LEU A 34 -7.55 4.17 12.17
CA LEU A 34 -6.99 2.91 11.67
C LEU A 34 -6.17 3.14 10.40
N LEU A 35 -6.64 4.00 9.49
CA LEU A 35 -5.93 4.39 8.29
C LEU A 35 -4.61 5.12 8.60
N GLU A 36 -4.64 6.13 9.48
CA GLU A 36 -3.43 6.88 9.86
C GLU A 36 -2.39 5.98 10.53
N LEU A 37 -2.82 5.10 11.45
CA LEU A 37 -1.95 4.13 12.09
C LEU A 37 -1.34 3.15 11.09
N SER A 38 -2.12 2.68 10.11
CA SER A 38 -1.67 1.72 9.11
C SER A 38 -0.64 2.31 8.16
N ILE A 39 -0.92 3.50 7.60
CA ILE A 39 0.05 4.21 6.75
C ILE A 39 1.27 4.61 7.57
N GLY A 40 1.04 5.07 8.81
CA GLY A 40 2.09 5.51 9.73
C GLY A 40 3.08 4.41 10.08
N ALA A 41 2.60 3.21 10.37
CA ALA A 41 3.47 2.07 10.69
C ALA A 41 4.46 1.77 9.55
N GLY A 42 3.99 1.72 8.30
CA GLY A 42 4.85 1.50 7.15
C GLY A 42 5.76 2.69 6.82
N LEU A 43 5.27 3.92 6.93
CA LEU A 43 6.09 5.13 6.77
C LEU A 43 7.26 5.16 7.77
N GLY A 44 6.97 4.86 9.03
CA GLY A 44 7.94 4.78 10.11
C GLY A 44 9.01 3.71 9.85
N ALA A 45 8.59 2.51 9.48
CA ALA A 45 9.49 1.42 9.11
C ALA A 45 10.41 1.80 7.94
N GLY A 46 9.86 2.44 6.91
CA GLY A 46 10.62 2.88 5.74
C GLY A 46 11.67 3.95 6.04
N ILE A 47 11.28 5.01 6.76
CA ILE A 47 12.22 6.08 7.15
C ILE A 47 13.28 5.54 8.10
N SER A 48 12.91 4.72 9.07
CA SER A 48 13.86 4.14 10.02
C SER A 48 14.86 3.20 9.32
N SER A 49 14.43 2.46 8.29
CA SER A 49 15.35 1.68 7.44
C SER A 49 16.32 2.57 6.64
N CYS A 50 15.87 3.72 6.12
CA CYS A 50 16.73 4.70 5.47
C CYS A 50 17.78 5.26 6.44
N LEU A 51 17.37 5.65 7.65
CA LEU A 51 18.28 6.11 8.70
C LEU A 51 19.30 5.03 9.08
N TYR A 52 18.86 3.78 9.18
CA TYR A 52 19.74 2.66 9.48
C TYR A 52 20.81 2.46 8.40
N PHE A 53 20.44 2.53 7.12
CA PHE A 53 21.41 2.45 6.04
C PHE A 53 22.43 3.60 6.08
N LEU A 54 22.00 4.84 6.36
CA LEU A 54 22.93 5.97 6.52
C LEU A 54 23.91 5.74 7.69
N MET A 55 23.45 5.16 8.80
CA MET A 55 24.32 4.79 9.92
C MET A 55 25.30 3.67 9.54
N LEU A 56 24.87 2.68 8.75
CA LEU A 56 25.77 1.64 8.24
C LEU A 56 26.85 2.23 7.33
N ALA A 57 26.45 3.03 6.34
CA ALA A 57 27.34 3.64 5.37
C ALA A 57 28.36 4.60 6.01
N SER A 58 28.01 5.22 7.13
CA SER A 58 28.90 6.11 7.90
C SER A 58 29.73 5.39 8.99
N GLY A 59 29.56 4.07 9.15
CA GLY A 59 30.23 3.31 10.22
C GLY A 59 29.69 3.63 11.63
N LEU A 60 28.57 4.33 11.73
CA LEU A 60 27.96 4.79 12.98
C LEU A 60 26.83 3.89 13.47
N ALA A 61 26.63 2.69 12.94
CA ALA A 61 25.55 1.77 13.35
C ALA A 61 25.85 1.08 14.70
N GLY A 62 25.99 1.82 15.80
CA GLY A 62 26.06 1.27 17.16
C GLY A 62 24.67 1.13 17.81
N ARG A 63 24.57 0.39 18.91
CA ARG A 63 23.30 0.30 19.68
C ARG A 63 22.80 1.67 20.15
N GLY A 64 23.72 2.50 20.67
CA GLY A 64 23.42 3.84 21.16
C GLY A 64 22.94 4.79 20.06
N SER A 65 23.60 4.79 18.89
CA SER A 65 23.21 5.63 17.77
C SER A 65 21.89 5.20 17.13
N ILE A 66 21.60 3.88 17.04
CA ILE A 66 20.29 3.39 16.59
C ILE A 66 19.17 3.92 17.49
N LEU A 67 19.37 3.88 18.81
CA LEU A 67 18.40 4.41 19.77
C LEU A 67 18.23 5.93 19.63
N LEU A 68 19.35 6.67 19.60
CA LEU A 68 19.34 8.13 19.47
C LEU A 68 18.69 8.58 18.16
N ALA A 69 18.98 7.90 17.04
CA ALA A 69 18.37 8.20 15.75
C ALA A 69 16.85 7.99 15.75
N ASN A 70 16.36 6.88 16.33
CA ASN A 70 14.93 6.63 16.43
C ASN A 70 14.22 7.57 17.43
N LEU A 71 14.87 7.94 18.54
CA LEU A 71 14.35 8.95 19.47
C LEU A 71 14.31 10.35 18.84
N PHE A 72 15.34 10.73 18.09
CA PHE A 72 15.38 11.98 17.35
C PHE A 72 14.29 12.02 16.27
N PHE A 73 14.12 10.91 15.54
CA PHE A 73 13.04 10.76 14.57
C PHE A 73 11.65 10.92 15.22
N LEU A 74 11.42 10.27 16.36
CA LEU A 74 10.18 10.42 17.13
C LEU A 74 9.98 11.85 17.63
N ALA A 75 11.02 12.50 18.15
CA ALA A 75 10.94 13.87 18.64
C ALA A 75 10.61 14.86 17.52
N LEU A 76 11.22 14.70 16.33
CA LEU A 76 10.91 15.52 15.17
C LEU A 76 9.48 15.30 14.69
N ALA A 77 9.02 14.04 14.62
CA ALA A 77 7.65 13.72 14.27
C ALA A 77 6.64 14.31 15.26
N ALA A 78 6.92 14.23 16.56
CA ALA A 78 6.11 14.84 17.62
C ALA A 78 6.08 16.37 17.53
N LEU A 79 7.23 17.01 17.25
CA LEU A 79 7.31 18.46 17.05
C LEU A 79 6.49 18.90 15.83
N LEU A 80 6.58 18.17 14.71
CA LEU A 80 5.79 18.44 13.52
C LEU A 80 4.30 18.28 13.81
N TYR A 81 3.90 17.17 14.43
CA TYR A 81 2.52 16.94 14.84
C TYR A 81 2.00 18.04 15.77
N TRP A 82 2.79 18.52 16.73
CA TRP A 82 2.40 19.63 17.60
C TRP A 82 2.21 20.93 16.80
N LYS A 83 3.16 21.26 15.91
CA LYS A 83 3.12 22.51 15.12
C LYS A 83 2.01 22.53 14.09
N THR A 84 1.71 21.39 13.48
CA THR A 84 0.68 21.25 12.45
C THR A 84 -0.62 20.68 13.01
N ARG A 85 -0.74 20.61 14.35
CA ARG A 85 -1.90 20.03 15.04
C ARG A 85 -3.14 20.53 14.32
N PRO A 86 -3.90 19.63 13.67
CA PRO A 86 -5.07 20.06 12.93
C PRO A 86 -5.94 20.83 13.90
N ALA A 87 -6.26 22.09 13.57
CA ALA A 87 -7.35 22.77 14.28
C ALA A 87 -8.55 21.81 14.27
N ASP A 88 -9.38 21.83 15.31
CA ASP A 88 -10.64 21.09 15.29
C ASP A 88 -11.50 21.68 14.17
N VAL A 89 -11.28 21.19 12.94
CA VAL A 89 -12.05 21.57 11.78
C VAL A 89 -13.42 20.94 12.04
N PRO A 90 -14.48 21.75 12.22
CA PRO A 90 -15.81 21.21 12.36
C PRO A 90 -16.06 20.31 11.14
N PRO A 91 -16.73 19.15 11.35
CA PRO A 91 -17.00 18.24 10.24
C PRO A 91 -17.62 19.03 9.08
N THR A 92 -17.08 18.85 7.88
CA THR A 92 -17.64 19.49 6.69
C THR A 92 -19.09 19.05 6.54
N ASP A 93 -20.03 19.99 6.71
CA ASP A 93 -21.49 19.74 6.64
C ASP A 93 -21.94 19.19 5.27
N GLU A 94 -21.08 19.26 4.25
CA GLU A 94 -21.35 18.80 2.89
C GLU A 94 -21.16 17.29 2.67
N ALA A 95 -20.40 16.60 3.52
CA ALA A 95 -20.26 15.15 3.42
C ALA A 95 -21.32 14.49 4.31
N PRO A 96 -22.40 13.91 3.75
CA PRO A 96 -23.35 13.18 4.59
C PRO A 96 -22.56 12.12 5.35
N PRO A 97 -22.73 12.01 6.68
CA PRO A 97 -22.07 10.96 7.43
C PRO A 97 -22.42 9.64 6.73
N THR A 98 -21.42 8.82 6.41
CA THR A 98 -21.65 7.46 5.94
C THR A 98 -22.47 6.77 7.02
N LYS A 99 -23.80 6.78 6.87
CA LYS A 99 -24.71 6.21 7.86
C LYS A 99 -24.48 4.72 7.79
N ILE A 100 -23.75 4.23 8.79
CA ILE A 100 -23.49 2.82 8.92
C ILE A 100 -24.84 2.13 9.15
N SER A 101 -25.32 1.41 8.13
CA SER A 101 -26.58 0.69 8.20
C SER A 101 -26.39 -0.60 9.00
N ARG A 102 -27.45 -1.06 9.70
CA ARG A 102 -27.41 -2.36 10.41
C ARG A 102 -27.05 -3.51 9.46
N PRO A 103 -27.59 -3.61 8.23
CA PRO A 103 -27.17 -4.63 7.27
C PRO A 103 -25.68 -4.59 6.97
N SER A 104 -25.10 -3.40 6.76
CA SER A 104 -23.66 -3.25 6.51
C SER A 104 -22.79 -3.62 7.71
N LEU A 105 -23.26 -3.39 8.93
CA LEU A 105 -22.59 -3.87 10.14
C LEU A 105 -22.60 -5.39 10.23
N VAL A 106 -23.77 -6.00 10.00
CA VAL A 106 -23.90 -7.47 10.02
C VAL A 106 -23.03 -8.08 8.92
N PHE A 107 -23.05 -7.52 7.72
CA PHE A 107 -22.21 -7.98 6.62
C PHE A 107 -20.71 -7.83 6.92
N ALA A 108 -20.28 -6.69 7.46
CA ALA A 108 -18.90 -6.50 7.89
C ALA A 108 -18.51 -7.49 8.99
N ALA A 109 -19.39 -7.74 9.97
CA ALA A 109 -19.16 -8.73 11.02
C ALA A 109 -19.03 -10.15 10.45
N LEU A 110 -19.85 -10.51 9.45
CA LEU A 110 -19.73 -11.79 8.74
C LEU A 110 -18.41 -11.89 8.00
N VAL A 111 -17.96 -10.84 7.30
CA VAL A 111 -16.63 -10.84 6.65
C VAL A 111 -15.50 -10.98 7.67
N VAL A 112 -15.62 -10.35 8.84
CA VAL A 112 -14.65 -10.53 9.93
C VAL A 112 -14.61 -11.99 10.40
N ILE A 113 -15.77 -12.59 10.68
CA ILE A 113 -15.86 -13.96 11.21
C ILE A 113 -15.48 -15.01 10.16
N LEU A 114 -15.94 -14.86 8.93
CA LEU A 114 -15.82 -15.88 7.88
C LEU A 114 -14.55 -15.74 7.03
N CYS A 115 -13.93 -14.55 6.98
CA CYS A 115 -12.73 -14.32 6.17
C CYS A 115 -11.54 -13.94 7.04
N LEU A 116 -11.63 -12.85 7.79
CA LEU A 116 -10.46 -12.32 8.52
C LEU A 116 -9.97 -13.25 9.64
N LEU A 117 -10.88 -13.87 10.39
CA LEU A 117 -10.51 -14.77 11.48
C LEU A 117 -9.80 -16.03 10.97
N PRO A 118 -10.32 -16.79 9.98
CA PRO A 118 -9.59 -17.88 9.36
C PRO A 118 -8.24 -17.46 8.77
N VAL A 119 -8.17 -16.28 8.14
CA VAL A 119 -6.91 -15.74 7.60
C VAL A 119 -5.90 -15.44 8.71
N ALA A 120 -6.33 -14.87 9.83
CA ALA A 120 -5.47 -14.63 10.97
C ALA A 120 -4.94 -15.95 11.55
N ILE A 121 -5.82 -16.94 11.75
CA ILE A 121 -5.44 -18.28 12.23
C ILE A 121 -4.48 -18.97 11.25
N GLY A 122 -4.79 -18.96 9.95
CA GLY A 122 -3.94 -19.54 8.92
C GLY A 122 -2.57 -18.88 8.84
N ASN A 123 -2.49 -17.55 8.98
CA ASN A 123 -1.20 -16.84 9.03
C ASN A 123 -0.39 -17.20 10.29
N LEU A 124 -1.04 -17.35 11.45
CA LEU A 124 -0.37 -17.82 12.67
C LEU A 124 0.17 -19.23 12.50
N GLN A 125 -0.61 -20.14 11.90
CA GLN A 125 -0.17 -21.50 11.59
C GLN A 125 0.97 -21.53 10.58
N LEU A 126 0.88 -20.76 9.49
CA LEU A 126 1.93 -20.66 8.48
C LEU A 126 3.23 -20.16 9.11
N THR A 127 3.14 -19.14 9.96
CA THR A 127 4.28 -18.57 10.68
C THR A 127 4.87 -19.55 11.68
N ALA A 128 4.04 -20.30 12.42
CA ALA A 128 4.51 -21.32 13.35
C ALA A 128 5.26 -22.45 12.63
N SER A 129 4.77 -22.85 11.45
CA SER A 129 5.42 -23.86 10.60
C SER A 129 6.64 -23.32 9.85
N ASN A 130 6.70 -22.01 9.58
CA ASN A 130 7.77 -21.35 8.83
C ASN A 130 8.24 -20.10 9.58
N PRO A 131 8.92 -20.24 10.73
CA PRO A 131 9.29 -19.09 11.57
C PRO A 131 10.28 -18.13 10.88
N HIS A 132 11.01 -18.60 9.88
CA HIS A 132 11.90 -17.77 9.04
C HIS A 132 11.23 -17.20 7.78
N GLY A 133 9.92 -17.43 7.62
CA GLY A 133 9.14 -17.06 6.43
C GLY A 133 9.30 -18.06 5.27
N LEU A 134 8.68 -17.75 4.14
CA LEU A 134 8.77 -18.56 2.92
C LEU A 134 10.16 -18.44 2.27
N TRP A 135 10.38 -19.17 1.18
CA TRP A 135 11.67 -19.26 0.47
C TRP A 135 12.38 -17.90 0.32
N ASP A 136 11.72 -16.93 -0.28
CA ASP A 136 12.26 -15.58 -0.49
C ASP A 136 12.55 -14.84 0.83
N ALA A 137 11.73 -15.04 1.86
CA ALA A 137 11.91 -14.41 3.17
C ALA A 137 13.22 -14.83 3.82
N TRP A 138 13.47 -16.14 3.94
CA TRP A 138 14.69 -16.59 4.59
C TRP A 138 15.93 -16.46 3.69
N ALA A 139 15.80 -16.67 2.37
CA ALA A 139 16.93 -16.69 1.43
C ALA A 139 17.38 -15.30 0.97
N ILE A 140 16.47 -14.31 0.94
CA ILE A 140 16.79 -12.94 0.51
C ILE A 140 16.72 -12.00 1.71
N TRP A 141 15.52 -11.82 2.28
CA TRP A 141 15.24 -10.68 3.15
C TRP A 141 15.88 -10.82 4.53
N ASN A 142 15.68 -11.96 5.17
CA ASN A 142 16.20 -12.26 6.51
C ASN A 142 17.69 -12.59 6.47
N LEU A 143 18.20 -13.24 5.42
CA LEU A 143 19.64 -13.45 5.25
C LEU A 143 20.40 -12.13 5.12
N ARG A 144 19.94 -11.22 4.27
CA ARG A 144 20.53 -9.87 4.15
C ARG A 144 20.42 -9.11 5.46
N ALA A 145 19.29 -9.21 6.17
CA ALA A 145 19.14 -8.57 7.48
C ALA A 145 20.19 -9.06 8.50
N LYS A 146 20.56 -10.35 8.49
CA LYS A 146 21.63 -10.90 9.36
C LYS A 146 22.98 -10.25 9.07
N TYR A 147 23.38 -10.17 7.80
CA TYR A 147 24.62 -9.49 7.41
C TYR A 147 24.61 -8.01 7.78
N LEU A 148 23.52 -7.30 7.50
CA LEU A 148 23.36 -5.89 7.85
C LEU A 148 23.41 -5.64 9.37
N ALA A 149 22.95 -6.58 10.18
CA ALA A 149 22.99 -6.51 11.64
C ALA A 149 24.37 -6.87 12.23
N GLY A 150 25.25 -7.50 11.43
CA GLY A 150 26.59 -7.90 11.85
C GLY A 150 27.50 -6.72 12.18
N GLU A 151 28.51 -6.98 13.02
CA GLU A 151 29.46 -5.97 13.46
C GLU A 151 30.46 -5.58 12.36
N GLY A 152 31.08 -4.40 12.53
CA GLY A 152 32.07 -3.87 11.58
C GLY A 152 31.52 -3.81 10.16
N GLU A 153 32.30 -4.37 9.22
CA GLU A 153 32.01 -4.34 7.78
C GLU A 153 31.18 -5.52 7.27
N ALA A 154 30.64 -6.35 8.16
CA ALA A 154 29.85 -7.51 7.78
C ALA A 154 28.60 -7.16 6.94
N TRP A 155 28.10 -5.93 7.06
CA TRP A 155 26.97 -5.44 6.26
C TRP A 155 27.25 -5.48 4.75
N ARG A 156 28.52 -5.40 4.32
CA ARG A 156 28.91 -5.51 2.90
C ARG A 156 28.68 -6.89 2.33
N TYR A 157 28.66 -7.95 3.15
CA TYR A 157 28.34 -9.30 2.67
C TYR A 157 26.89 -9.42 2.19
N ALA A 158 25.97 -8.57 2.67
CA ALA A 158 24.60 -8.47 2.16
C ALA A 158 24.53 -8.01 0.69
N LEU A 159 25.65 -7.51 0.16
CA LEU A 159 25.81 -6.90 -1.15
C LEU A 159 26.81 -7.69 -2.02
N SER A 160 27.24 -8.87 -1.56
CA SER A 160 28.22 -9.68 -2.27
C SER A 160 27.67 -10.13 -3.64
N PRO A 161 28.39 -9.90 -4.74
CA PRO A 161 28.02 -10.45 -6.06
C PRO A 161 27.97 -11.98 -6.09
N LEU A 162 28.66 -12.65 -5.15
CA LEU A 162 28.63 -14.11 -5.01
C LEU A 162 27.28 -14.64 -4.51
N LEU A 163 26.42 -13.76 -4.01
CA LEU A 163 25.06 -14.05 -3.56
C LEU A 163 24.04 -13.51 -4.58
N ASP A 164 24.31 -13.64 -5.89
CA ASP A 164 23.45 -13.15 -6.98
C ASP A 164 21.97 -13.53 -6.84
N LYS A 165 21.68 -14.77 -6.40
CA LYS A 165 20.32 -15.27 -6.15
C LYS A 165 19.64 -14.68 -4.92
N THR A 166 20.36 -13.92 -4.09
CA THR A 166 19.80 -13.20 -2.94
C THR A 166 19.49 -11.75 -3.27
N HIS A 167 19.51 -11.37 -4.56
CA HIS A 167 19.25 -10.00 -5.02
C HIS A 167 20.03 -8.94 -4.22
N PRO A 168 21.38 -8.99 -4.23
CA PRO A 168 22.23 -8.09 -3.45
C PRO A 168 22.03 -6.63 -3.86
N ASP A 169 21.53 -6.39 -5.08
CA ASP A 169 21.20 -5.09 -5.63
C ASP A 169 19.83 -4.55 -5.21
N TYR A 170 18.96 -5.35 -4.59
CA TYR A 170 17.66 -4.85 -4.15
C TYR A 170 17.80 -3.84 -3.00
N PRO A 171 17.02 -2.74 -3.02
CA PRO A 171 16.94 -1.78 -1.92
C PRO A 171 16.62 -2.41 -0.55
N LEU A 172 16.94 -1.70 0.53
CA LEU A 172 17.10 -2.30 1.86
C LEU A 172 15.92 -2.10 2.82
N LEU A 173 14.72 -1.66 2.39
CA LEU A 173 13.63 -1.33 3.32
C LEU A 173 13.37 -2.43 4.34
N LEU A 174 12.99 -3.63 3.87
CA LEU A 174 12.62 -4.74 4.75
C LEU A 174 13.82 -5.27 5.54
N SER A 175 14.93 -5.57 4.86
CA SER A 175 16.13 -6.12 5.51
C SER A 175 16.75 -5.14 6.51
N GLY A 176 16.81 -3.84 6.18
CA GLY A 176 17.33 -2.79 7.05
C GLY A 176 16.44 -2.53 8.27
N PHE A 177 15.12 -2.60 8.11
CA PHE A 177 14.18 -2.47 9.23
C PHE A 177 14.27 -3.63 10.23
N VAL A 178 14.45 -4.85 9.74
CA VAL A 178 14.71 -6.02 10.61
C VAL A 178 16.11 -5.94 11.23
N ALA A 179 17.12 -5.60 10.44
CA ALA A 179 18.51 -5.58 10.86
C ALA A 179 18.78 -4.59 12.00
N GLN A 180 18.20 -3.38 11.97
CA GLN A 180 18.39 -2.43 13.07
C GLN A 180 17.91 -2.97 14.41
N SER A 181 16.83 -3.74 14.40
CA SER A 181 16.23 -4.30 15.61
C SER A 181 17.10 -5.41 16.17
N TRP A 182 17.62 -6.29 15.31
CA TRP A 182 18.59 -7.33 15.69
C TRP A 182 19.92 -6.74 16.16
N ARG A 183 20.46 -5.73 15.46
CA ARG A 183 21.70 -5.06 15.85
C ARG A 183 21.57 -4.35 17.19
N PHE A 184 20.44 -3.66 17.41
CA PHE A 184 20.14 -3.05 18.70
C PHE A 184 20.04 -4.08 19.83
N ALA A 185 19.46 -5.26 19.55
CA ALA A 185 19.40 -6.38 20.49
C ALA A 185 20.74 -7.09 20.71
N GLY A 186 21.80 -6.68 20.01
CA GLY A 186 23.12 -7.26 20.16
C GLY A 186 23.42 -8.47 19.29
N GLY A 187 22.76 -8.59 18.13
CA GLY A 187 22.93 -9.74 17.24
C GLY A 187 22.01 -10.91 17.57
N ASP A 188 21.03 -10.73 18.48
CA ASP A 188 19.95 -11.70 18.67
C ASP A 188 19.04 -11.70 17.44
N PHE A 189 19.23 -12.68 16.56
CA PHE A 189 18.48 -12.89 15.31
C PHE A 189 17.12 -13.55 15.53
N SER A 190 16.39 -13.12 16.58
CA SER A 190 15.06 -13.63 16.91
C SER A 190 14.10 -13.52 15.72
N THR A 191 13.40 -14.61 15.42
CA THR A 191 12.38 -14.69 14.36
C THR A 191 11.18 -13.77 14.64
N SER A 192 10.97 -13.37 15.88
CA SER A 192 9.87 -12.50 16.29
C SER A 192 9.85 -11.14 15.57
N VAL A 193 11.03 -10.58 15.23
CA VAL A 193 11.15 -9.28 14.56
C VAL A 193 10.63 -9.33 13.11
N PRO A 194 11.15 -10.20 12.21
CA PRO A 194 10.64 -10.28 10.85
C PRO A 194 9.19 -10.79 10.79
N ILE A 195 8.76 -11.66 11.73
CA ILE A 195 7.36 -12.03 11.90
C ILE A 195 6.49 -10.80 12.18
N ALA A 196 6.86 -9.97 13.16
CA ALA A 196 6.12 -8.77 13.50
C ALA A 196 6.09 -7.76 12.35
N ALA A 197 7.19 -7.60 11.61
CA ALA A 197 7.23 -6.77 10.41
C ALA A 197 6.26 -7.28 9.33
N GLY A 198 6.25 -8.60 9.07
CA GLY A 198 5.31 -9.23 8.14
C GLY A 198 3.85 -9.00 8.53
N PHE A 199 3.49 -9.31 9.78
CA PHE A 199 2.13 -9.07 10.29
C PHE A 199 1.73 -7.59 10.25
N MET A 200 2.64 -6.68 10.58
CA MET A 200 2.38 -5.24 10.54
C MET A 200 2.01 -4.80 9.12
N PHE A 201 2.81 -5.13 8.09
CA PHE A 201 2.51 -4.75 6.71
C PHE A 201 1.22 -5.43 6.20
N SER A 202 1.03 -6.72 6.49
CA SER A 202 -0.17 -7.46 6.10
C SER A 202 -1.45 -6.89 6.69
N ALA A 203 -1.45 -6.61 8.00
CA ALA A 203 -2.57 -5.96 8.68
C ALA A 203 -2.80 -4.55 8.11
N ALA A 204 -1.73 -3.80 7.83
CA ALA A 204 -1.84 -2.45 7.30
C ALA A 204 -2.43 -2.40 5.88
N VAL A 205 -2.10 -3.35 4.99
CA VAL A 205 -2.73 -3.44 3.66
C VAL A 205 -4.23 -3.64 3.77
N ILE A 206 -4.67 -4.60 4.58
CA ILE A 206 -6.08 -4.90 4.83
C ILE A 206 -6.79 -3.67 5.42
N ALA A 207 -6.18 -3.06 6.43
CA ALA A 207 -6.72 -1.91 7.14
C ALA A 207 -6.83 -0.66 6.25
N ILE A 208 -5.83 -0.38 5.39
CA ILE A 208 -5.89 0.75 4.44
C ILE A 208 -7.02 0.54 3.44
N LEU A 209 -7.10 -0.63 2.82
CA LEU A 209 -8.15 -0.92 1.84
C LEU A 209 -9.54 -0.74 2.45
N ALA A 210 -9.76 -1.35 3.62
CA ALA A 210 -11.03 -1.26 4.33
C ALA A 210 -11.37 0.18 4.74
N SER A 211 -10.42 0.90 5.35
CA SER A 211 -10.65 2.24 5.86
C SER A 211 -10.87 3.25 4.73
N VAL A 212 -10.10 3.21 3.64
CA VAL A 212 -10.28 4.14 2.52
C VAL A 212 -11.68 3.95 1.91
N LEU A 213 -12.10 2.71 1.65
CA LEU A 213 -13.43 2.43 1.11
C LEU A 213 -14.56 2.78 2.10
N ALA A 214 -14.36 2.53 3.39
CA ALA A 214 -15.34 2.88 4.42
C ALA A 214 -15.52 4.40 4.57
N LEU A 215 -14.42 5.16 4.48
CA LEU A 215 -14.42 6.63 4.58
C LEU A 215 -14.94 7.32 3.30
N GLN A 216 -14.58 6.81 2.13
CA GLN A 216 -14.88 7.46 0.84
C GLN A 216 -16.20 6.98 0.21
N ARG A 217 -16.65 5.77 0.58
CA ARG A 217 -17.82 5.13 -0.05
C ARG A 217 -18.78 4.60 1.01
N SER A 218 -18.55 3.40 1.52
CA SER A 218 -19.42 2.78 2.52
C SER A 218 -18.77 1.56 3.19
N LEU A 219 -19.27 1.21 4.38
CA LEU A 219 -18.81 0.02 5.12
C LEU A 219 -19.14 -1.29 4.37
N GLY A 220 -20.32 -1.39 3.75
CA GLY A 220 -20.70 -2.57 2.98
C GLY A 220 -19.78 -2.79 1.79
N LEU A 221 -19.37 -1.72 1.11
CA LEU A 221 -18.43 -1.79 -0.01
C LEU A 221 -17.01 -2.16 0.45
N ALA A 222 -16.57 -1.63 1.58
CA ALA A 222 -15.30 -2.03 2.20
C ALA A 222 -15.28 -3.52 2.56
N ALA A 223 -16.37 -4.04 3.14
CA ALA A 223 -16.50 -5.46 3.47
C ALA A 223 -16.48 -6.34 2.21
N ALA A 224 -17.16 -5.94 1.13
CA ALA A 224 -17.14 -6.66 -0.14
C ALA A 224 -15.75 -6.66 -0.80
N ALA A 225 -15.02 -5.55 -0.71
CA ALA A 225 -13.64 -5.46 -1.19
C ALA A 225 -12.70 -6.39 -0.41
N LEU A 226 -12.84 -6.43 0.92
CA LEU A 226 -12.09 -7.36 1.76
C LEU A 226 -12.41 -8.82 1.42
N MET A 227 -13.67 -9.14 1.15
CA MET A 227 -14.04 -10.50 0.73
C MET A 227 -13.32 -10.90 -0.56
N VAL A 228 -13.26 -10.02 -1.57
CA VAL A 228 -12.52 -10.29 -2.81
C VAL A 228 -11.01 -10.39 -2.56
N LEU A 229 -10.45 -9.50 -1.73
CA LEU A 229 -9.03 -9.54 -1.38
C LEU A 229 -8.64 -10.87 -0.74
N LEU A 230 -9.46 -11.34 0.20
CA LEU A 230 -9.19 -12.52 1.02
C LEU A 230 -9.66 -13.83 0.37
N ALA A 231 -10.39 -13.79 -0.74
CA ALA A 231 -10.68 -14.97 -1.55
C ALA A 231 -9.42 -15.51 -2.26
N ASP A 232 -8.40 -14.68 -2.41
CA ASP A 232 -7.20 -15.01 -3.16
C ASP A 232 -6.19 -15.84 -2.35
N GLN A 233 -6.16 -17.16 -2.57
CA GLN A 233 -5.34 -18.09 -1.80
C GLN A 233 -3.82 -17.79 -1.90
N GLN A 234 -3.35 -17.33 -3.05
CA GLN A 234 -1.94 -16.97 -3.24
C GLN A 234 -1.59 -15.70 -2.46
N PHE A 235 -2.46 -14.69 -2.52
CA PHE A 235 -2.30 -13.49 -1.71
C PHE A 235 -2.28 -13.82 -0.22
N LEU A 236 -3.17 -14.71 0.25
CA LEU A 236 -3.20 -15.15 1.65
C LEU A 236 -1.89 -15.81 2.09
N THR A 237 -1.28 -16.63 1.24
CA THR A 237 0.01 -17.27 1.52
C THR A 237 1.12 -16.23 1.68
N HIS A 238 1.08 -15.15 0.89
CA HIS A 238 2.05 -14.08 0.96
C HIS A 238 1.89 -13.19 2.21
N LEU A 239 0.67 -13.05 2.75
CA LEU A 239 0.43 -12.25 3.97
C LEU A 239 1.23 -12.76 5.18
N GLY A 240 1.37 -14.08 5.34
CA GLY A 240 2.14 -14.70 6.43
C GLY A 240 3.57 -15.06 6.04
N GLY A 241 3.93 -14.85 4.77
CA GLY A 241 5.17 -15.38 4.20
C GLY A 241 6.43 -14.55 4.49
N GLN A 242 6.32 -13.40 5.16
CA GLN A 242 7.41 -12.44 5.40
C GLN A 242 8.09 -11.95 4.10
N LEU A 243 7.33 -11.90 3.01
CA LEU A 243 7.80 -11.50 1.69
C LEU A 243 7.79 -9.97 1.53
N SER A 244 8.76 -9.43 0.78
CA SER A 244 8.81 -8.01 0.39
C SER A 244 7.66 -7.54 -0.51
N ASP A 245 6.95 -8.47 -1.16
CA ASP A 245 5.85 -8.17 -2.08
C ASP A 245 4.67 -7.50 -1.36
N ILE A 246 4.43 -7.85 -0.09
CA ILE A 246 3.40 -7.22 0.73
C ILE A 246 3.78 -5.79 1.15
N PRO A 247 4.99 -5.51 1.70
CA PRO A 247 5.47 -4.14 1.89
C PRO A 247 5.46 -3.29 0.61
N LEU A 248 5.82 -3.87 -0.54
CA LEU A 248 5.80 -3.14 -1.80
C LEU A 248 4.36 -2.79 -2.23
N GLY A 249 3.45 -3.77 -2.21
CA GLY A 249 2.02 -3.54 -2.48
C GLY A 249 1.37 -2.59 -1.48
N PHE A 250 1.83 -2.59 -0.23
CA PHE A 250 1.45 -1.61 0.79
C PHE A 250 1.82 -0.19 0.35
N PHE A 251 3.03 0.07 -0.14
CA PHE A 251 3.41 1.41 -0.57
C PHE A 251 2.69 1.83 -1.86
N TYR A 252 2.37 0.89 -2.75
CA TYR A 252 1.52 1.17 -3.91
C TYR A 252 0.14 1.64 -3.47
N LEU A 253 -0.50 0.85 -2.61
CA LEU A 253 -1.83 1.12 -2.06
C LEU A 253 -1.85 2.44 -1.29
N SER A 254 -0.88 2.65 -0.40
CA SER A 254 -0.78 3.84 0.44
C SER A 254 -0.61 5.13 -0.38
N SER A 255 0.20 5.09 -1.43
CA SER A 255 0.44 6.24 -2.30
C SER A 255 -0.83 6.61 -3.08
N ILE A 256 -1.51 5.62 -3.66
CA ILE A 256 -2.79 5.81 -4.39
C ILE A 256 -3.90 6.27 -3.44
N ALA A 257 -4.01 5.64 -2.26
CA ALA A 257 -4.96 6.02 -1.21
C ALA A 257 -4.77 7.47 -0.76
N THR A 258 -3.52 7.89 -0.54
CA THR A 258 -3.21 9.27 -0.14
C THR A 258 -3.67 10.28 -1.21
N VAL A 259 -3.47 9.97 -2.49
CA VAL A 259 -3.97 10.82 -3.59
C VAL A 259 -5.49 10.84 -3.63
N LEU A 260 -6.16 9.69 -3.45
CA LEU A 260 -7.63 9.62 -3.38
C LEU A 260 -8.18 10.50 -2.26
N LEU A 261 -7.60 10.44 -1.07
CA LEU A 261 -8.02 11.25 0.09
C LEU A 261 -7.72 12.72 -0.13
N MET A 262 -6.52 13.07 -0.58
CA MET A 262 -6.15 14.45 -0.90
C MET A 262 -7.13 15.07 -1.90
N GLU A 263 -7.51 14.31 -2.92
CA GLU A 263 -8.43 14.76 -3.96
C GLU A 263 -9.91 14.78 -3.55
N SER A 264 -10.24 14.16 -2.41
CA SER A 264 -11.55 14.25 -1.78
C SER A 264 -11.72 15.51 -0.91
N THR A 265 -10.64 16.22 -0.62
CA THR A 265 -10.67 17.49 0.12
C THR A 265 -10.82 18.69 -0.82
N ALA A 266 -11.45 19.77 -0.34
CA ALA A 266 -11.66 20.99 -1.12
C ALA A 266 -10.35 21.63 -1.60
N GLU A 267 -9.29 21.53 -0.78
CA GLU A 267 -7.99 22.13 -1.05
C GLU A 267 -6.88 21.10 -0.85
N PRO A 268 -6.07 20.78 -1.87
CA PRO A 268 -5.02 19.78 -1.74
C PRO A 268 -3.94 20.26 -0.76
N GLY A 269 -3.78 19.52 0.34
CA GLY A 269 -2.78 19.79 1.37
C GLY A 269 -1.36 19.51 0.86
N ARG A 270 -0.45 20.48 1.02
CA ARG A 270 0.98 20.33 0.68
C ARG A 270 1.62 19.11 1.38
N ALA A 271 1.25 18.90 2.65
CA ALA A 271 1.73 17.77 3.44
C ALA A 271 1.24 16.42 2.90
N MET A 272 -0.01 16.32 2.43
CA MET A 272 -0.52 15.10 1.79
C MET A 272 0.20 14.80 0.47
N ALA A 273 0.50 15.84 -0.33
CA ALA A 273 1.28 15.68 -1.55
C ALA A 273 2.70 15.17 -1.25
N ALA A 274 3.36 15.75 -0.24
CA ALA A 274 4.67 15.27 0.23
C ALA A 274 4.61 13.83 0.73
N LEU A 275 3.61 13.48 1.55
CA LEU A 275 3.39 12.12 2.04
C LEU A 275 3.22 11.13 0.87
N ALA A 276 2.41 11.47 -0.13
CA ALA A 276 2.23 10.62 -1.32
C ALA A 276 3.54 10.38 -2.07
N GLY A 277 4.37 11.42 -2.21
CA GLY A 277 5.70 11.30 -2.82
C GLY A 277 6.67 10.46 -1.99
N THR A 278 6.70 10.64 -0.66
CA THR A 278 7.52 9.84 0.25
C THR A 278 7.12 8.37 0.21
N LEU A 279 5.82 8.06 0.25
CA LEU A 279 5.32 6.67 0.16
C LEU A 279 5.71 6.03 -1.18
N ALA A 280 5.60 6.75 -2.29
CA ALA A 280 6.01 6.26 -3.59
C ALA A 280 7.53 6.00 -3.64
N ALA A 281 8.34 6.89 -3.08
CA ALA A 281 9.78 6.70 -3.01
C ALA A 281 10.19 5.56 -2.04
N LEU A 282 9.43 5.30 -0.97
CA LEU A 282 9.67 4.16 -0.09
C LEU A 282 9.33 2.83 -0.76
N ALA A 283 8.42 2.80 -1.73
CA ALA A 283 8.27 1.67 -2.63
C ALA A 283 9.60 1.39 -3.36
N ALA A 284 10.23 2.44 -3.89
CA ALA A 284 11.56 2.35 -4.52
C ALA A 284 12.68 1.95 -3.55
N TRP A 285 12.53 2.18 -2.25
CA TRP A 285 13.43 1.65 -1.22
C TRP A 285 13.15 0.19 -0.83
N THR A 286 12.08 -0.42 -1.35
CA THR A 286 11.67 -1.80 -1.00
C THR A 286 12.19 -2.84 -1.99
N LYS A 287 11.99 -2.63 -3.29
CA LYS A 287 12.45 -3.50 -4.39
C LYS A 287 12.65 -2.68 -5.67
N ASP A 288 13.26 -3.29 -6.68
CA ASP A 288 13.49 -2.66 -7.99
C ASP A 288 12.20 -2.26 -8.70
N GLU A 289 11.15 -3.07 -8.60
CA GLU A 289 9.86 -2.75 -9.21
C GLU A 289 9.24 -1.49 -8.58
N GLY A 290 9.59 -1.21 -7.32
CA GLY A 290 9.22 0.02 -6.64
C GLY A 290 9.86 1.27 -7.23
N ILE A 291 11.05 1.16 -7.85
CA ILE A 291 11.68 2.28 -8.57
C ILE A 291 10.82 2.65 -9.79
N VAL A 292 10.39 1.64 -10.54
CA VAL A 292 9.48 1.81 -11.69
C VAL A 292 8.17 2.43 -11.22
N PHE A 293 7.60 1.94 -10.11
CA PHE A 293 6.40 2.53 -9.54
C PHE A 293 6.59 3.99 -9.15
N ALA A 294 7.65 4.35 -8.43
CA ALA A 294 7.87 5.72 -8.00
C ALA A 294 7.91 6.68 -9.21
N LEU A 295 8.60 6.28 -10.29
CA LEU A 295 8.66 7.04 -11.53
C LEU A 295 7.28 7.19 -12.18
N VAL A 296 6.60 6.06 -12.42
CA VAL A 296 5.26 6.04 -13.03
C VAL A 296 4.27 6.87 -12.20
N PHE A 297 4.27 6.67 -10.89
CA PHE A 297 3.40 7.38 -9.96
C PHE A 297 3.62 8.89 -10.00
N LEU A 298 4.87 9.38 -9.92
CA LEU A 298 5.17 10.82 -9.92
C LEU A 298 4.80 11.48 -11.25
N VAL A 299 5.05 10.82 -12.38
CA VAL A 299 4.67 11.31 -13.71
C VAL A 299 3.14 11.36 -13.84
N CYS A 300 2.45 10.28 -13.50
CA CYS A 300 1.00 10.23 -13.54
C CYS A 300 0.36 11.20 -12.55
N PHE A 301 0.99 11.44 -11.40
CA PHE A 301 0.53 12.40 -10.40
C PHE A 301 0.61 13.81 -10.98
N ALA A 302 1.74 14.20 -11.59
CA ALA A 302 1.86 15.49 -12.27
C ALA A 302 0.81 15.66 -13.38
N ALA A 303 0.59 14.62 -14.20
CA ALA A 303 -0.45 14.62 -15.23
C ALA A 303 -1.86 14.79 -14.66
N LEU A 304 -2.17 14.11 -13.54
CA LEU A 304 -3.45 14.25 -12.83
C LEU A 304 -3.65 15.68 -12.32
N GLN A 305 -2.64 16.26 -11.68
CA GLN A 305 -2.71 17.61 -11.12
C GLN A 305 -2.91 18.65 -12.23
N PHE A 306 -2.22 18.50 -13.36
CA PHE A 306 -2.43 19.31 -14.56
C PHE A 306 -3.85 19.12 -15.13
N TRP A 307 -4.34 17.89 -15.26
CA TRP A 307 -5.69 17.62 -15.79
C TRP A 307 -6.81 18.15 -14.89
N ARG A 308 -6.58 18.28 -13.58
CA ARG A 308 -7.58 18.78 -12.63
C ARG A 308 -7.63 20.28 -12.49
N GLY A 309 -6.49 20.98 -12.59
CA GLY A 309 -6.45 22.44 -12.34
C GLY A 309 -5.34 23.17 -13.08
N GLY A 310 -4.85 22.61 -14.18
CA GLY A 310 -3.82 23.21 -15.04
C GLY A 310 -2.49 23.46 -14.32
N VAL A 311 -1.75 24.45 -14.82
CA VAL A 311 -0.41 24.82 -14.34
C VAL A 311 -0.44 25.32 -12.89
N THR A 312 -1.51 26.03 -12.47
CA THR A 312 -1.63 26.56 -11.10
C THR A 312 -1.64 25.43 -10.08
N ARG A 313 -2.47 24.40 -10.32
CA ARG A 313 -2.56 23.24 -9.43
C ARG A 313 -1.27 22.43 -9.45
N LEU A 314 -0.71 22.19 -10.63
CA LEU A 314 0.58 21.53 -10.82
C LEU A 314 1.68 22.16 -9.95
N ARG A 315 1.86 23.49 -10.05
CA ARG A 315 2.87 24.25 -9.28
C ARG A 315 2.62 24.22 -7.78
N ARG A 316 1.36 24.05 -7.34
CA ARG A 316 1.01 24.02 -5.92
C ARG A 316 1.26 22.68 -5.26
N THR A 317 1.17 21.56 -5.97
CA THR A 317 1.19 20.21 -5.37
C THR A 317 2.41 19.38 -5.77
N VAL A 318 2.85 19.42 -7.03
CA VAL A 318 3.95 18.59 -7.52
C VAL A 318 5.28 18.86 -6.82
N PRO A 319 5.71 20.12 -6.59
CA PRO A 319 6.95 20.37 -5.87
C PRO A 319 6.98 19.74 -4.47
N TRP A 320 5.84 19.66 -3.78
CA TRP A 320 5.77 19.04 -2.47
C TRP A 320 5.85 17.52 -2.55
N SER A 321 5.21 16.90 -3.54
CA SER A 321 5.37 15.46 -3.80
C SER A 321 6.82 15.12 -4.13
N LEU A 322 7.48 15.92 -4.98
CA LEU A 322 8.90 15.76 -5.27
C LEU A 322 9.77 15.99 -4.02
N ALA A 323 9.48 17.02 -3.21
CA ALA A 323 10.21 17.27 -1.97
C ALA A 323 10.09 16.11 -0.96
N GLY A 324 8.93 15.45 -0.90
CA GLY A 324 8.74 14.24 -0.09
C GLY A 324 9.46 13.01 -0.64
N ALA A 325 9.53 12.87 -1.97
CA ALA A 325 10.17 11.74 -2.64
C ALA A 325 11.70 11.85 -2.66
N LEU A 326 12.23 13.07 -2.85
CA LEU A 326 13.63 13.33 -3.17
C LEU A 326 14.63 12.74 -2.14
N PRO A 327 14.44 12.86 -0.82
CA PRO A 327 15.42 12.31 0.13
C PRO A 327 15.56 10.78 0.01
N VAL A 328 14.45 10.07 -0.19
CA VAL A 328 14.44 8.62 -0.33
C VAL A 328 14.96 8.20 -1.70
N LEU A 329 14.56 8.89 -2.78
CA LEU A 329 15.07 8.60 -4.12
C LEU A 329 16.56 8.90 -4.26
N ALA A 330 17.07 9.93 -3.59
CA ALA A 330 18.50 10.20 -3.51
C ALA A 330 19.22 9.05 -2.82
N LEU A 331 18.65 8.50 -1.74
CA LEU A 331 19.21 7.34 -1.05
C LEU A 331 19.19 6.07 -1.91
N VAL A 332 18.08 5.84 -2.65
CA VAL A 332 17.99 4.77 -3.65
C VAL A 332 19.08 4.94 -4.70
N GLY A 333 19.28 6.16 -5.21
CA GLY A 333 20.33 6.49 -6.17
C GLY A 333 21.74 6.22 -5.63
N ILE A 334 22.05 6.69 -4.41
CA ILE A 334 23.32 6.42 -3.73
C ILE A 334 23.54 4.92 -3.58
N PHE A 335 22.52 4.20 -3.11
CA PHE A 335 22.61 2.75 -2.96
C PHE A 335 22.86 2.06 -4.30
N LYS A 336 22.07 2.36 -5.33
CA LYS A 336 22.17 1.71 -6.64
C LYS A 336 23.45 2.05 -7.40
N LEU A 337 23.97 3.28 -7.26
CA LEU A 337 25.11 3.76 -8.04
C LEU A 337 26.45 3.56 -7.33
N MET A 338 26.47 3.55 -5.99
CA MET A 338 27.72 3.55 -5.22
C MET A 338 27.93 2.30 -4.37
N VAL A 339 26.87 1.52 -4.09
CA VAL A 339 26.90 0.47 -3.08
C VAL A 339 26.48 -0.90 -3.62
N ALA A 340 25.40 -0.96 -4.40
CA ALA A 340 24.86 -2.18 -4.96
C ALA A 340 25.76 -2.72 -6.09
N PRO A 341 25.99 -4.05 -6.16
CA PRO A 341 26.68 -4.63 -7.29
C PRO A 341 25.79 -4.59 -8.55
N PRO A 342 26.36 -4.52 -9.76
CA PRO A 342 25.61 -4.55 -11.01
C PRO A 342 25.18 -5.98 -11.35
N THR A 343 24.22 -6.52 -10.60
CA THR A 343 23.75 -7.92 -10.75
C THR A 343 22.44 -8.06 -11.52
N ASN A 344 21.76 -6.96 -11.87
CA ASN A 344 20.43 -7.04 -12.50
C ASN A 344 20.52 -7.52 -13.97
N PRO A 345 19.94 -8.69 -14.30
CA PRO A 345 20.01 -9.27 -15.65
C PRO A 345 19.33 -8.43 -16.73
N LEU A 346 18.38 -7.57 -16.36
CA LEU A 346 17.68 -6.68 -17.31
C LEU A 346 18.57 -5.52 -17.75
N THR A 347 19.53 -5.11 -16.91
CA THR A 347 20.49 -4.05 -17.23
C THR A 347 21.76 -4.58 -17.88
N SER A 348 22.04 -5.88 -17.78
CA SER A 348 23.21 -6.51 -18.41
C SER A 348 22.94 -7.06 -19.81
N GLN A 349 21.69 -7.04 -20.28
CA GLN A 349 21.32 -7.47 -21.64
C GLN A 349 21.37 -6.32 -22.65
N GLN A 350 21.77 -6.62 -23.89
CA GLN A 350 21.71 -5.63 -24.97
C GLN A 350 20.25 -5.24 -25.27
N ALA A 351 19.97 -3.92 -25.27
CA ALA A 351 18.63 -3.38 -25.44
C ALA A 351 17.93 -3.85 -26.74
N GLY A 352 18.70 -4.09 -27.82
CA GLY A 352 18.18 -4.62 -29.08
C GLY A 352 17.62 -6.04 -28.95
N GLU A 353 18.30 -6.93 -28.22
CA GLU A 353 17.81 -8.30 -28.00
C GLU A 353 16.61 -8.35 -27.06
N ALA A 354 16.59 -7.49 -26.04
CA ALA A 354 15.43 -7.37 -25.17
C ALA A 354 14.20 -6.90 -25.96
N ALA A 355 14.36 -5.90 -26.83
CA ALA A 355 13.28 -5.39 -27.67
C ALA A 355 12.72 -6.46 -28.63
N THR A 356 13.58 -7.22 -29.31
CA THR A 356 13.12 -8.28 -30.23
C THR A 356 12.32 -9.36 -29.49
N ARG A 357 12.70 -9.73 -28.27
CA ARG A 357 11.95 -10.69 -27.44
C ARG A 357 10.59 -10.14 -27.01
N VAL A 358 10.53 -8.87 -26.59
CA VAL A 358 9.29 -8.21 -26.15
C VAL A 358 8.24 -8.19 -27.26
N PHE A 359 8.64 -7.91 -28.50
CA PHE A 359 7.72 -7.84 -29.64
C PHE A 359 7.51 -9.18 -30.36
N SER A 360 8.06 -10.28 -29.84
CA SER A 360 7.88 -11.59 -30.49
C SER A 360 6.48 -12.17 -30.20
N ALA A 361 5.70 -12.37 -31.27
CA ALA A 361 4.32 -12.85 -31.18
C ALA A 361 4.18 -14.16 -30.39
N ASN A 362 5.13 -15.09 -30.56
CA ASN A 362 5.14 -16.36 -29.83
C ASN A 362 5.30 -16.17 -28.31
N ARG A 363 6.20 -15.27 -27.87
CA ARG A 363 6.38 -15.00 -26.43
C ARG A 363 5.19 -14.26 -25.84
N VAL A 364 4.59 -13.33 -26.59
CA VAL A 364 3.34 -12.66 -26.17
C VAL A 364 2.22 -13.67 -26.00
N TRP A 365 2.06 -14.61 -26.94
CA TRP A 365 1.07 -15.67 -26.82
C TRP A 365 1.33 -16.61 -25.63
N MET A 366 2.60 -16.95 -25.39
CA MET A 366 3.00 -17.74 -24.22
C MET A 366 2.71 -17.00 -22.91
N LEU A 367 2.98 -15.68 -22.85
CA LEU A 367 2.63 -14.85 -21.71
C LEU A 367 1.12 -14.86 -21.45
N ILE A 368 0.29 -14.69 -22.48
CA ILE A 368 -1.17 -14.72 -22.35
C ILE A 368 -1.63 -16.08 -21.81
N LYS A 369 -1.11 -17.19 -22.35
CA LYS A 369 -1.41 -18.54 -21.86
C LYS A 369 -1.00 -18.73 -20.40
N SER A 370 0.20 -18.28 -20.03
CA SER A 370 0.68 -18.38 -18.65
C SER A 370 -0.16 -17.52 -17.71
N LEU A 371 -0.54 -16.29 -18.10
CA LEU A 371 -1.44 -15.44 -17.32
C LEU A 371 -2.83 -16.06 -17.14
N TRP A 372 -3.35 -16.72 -18.18
CA TRP A 372 -4.63 -17.41 -18.12
C TRP A 372 -4.59 -18.60 -17.16
N ALA A 373 -3.62 -19.51 -17.34
CA ALA A 373 -3.43 -20.67 -16.46
C ALA A 373 -3.25 -20.22 -15.00
N PHE A 374 -2.38 -19.24 -14.80
CA PHE A 374 -2.17 -18.61 -13.51
C PHE A 374 -3.47 -18.07 -12.89
N SER A 375 -4.29 -17.36 -13.68
CA SER A 375 -5.55 -16.78 -13.21
C SER A 375 -6.58 -17.83 -12.82
N THR A 376 -6.57 -19.00 -13.46
CA THR A 376 -7.48 -20.12 -13.14
C THR A 376 -7.04 -20.91 -11.91
N GLU A 377 -5.76 -20.90 -11.57
CA GLU A 377 -5.18 -21.67 -10.44
C GLU A 377 -5.22 -20.93 -9.09
N ARG A 378 -5.65 -19.66 -9.05
CA ARG A 378 -5.60 -18.79 -7.84
C ARG A 378 -6.54 -19.20 -6.70
N GLY A 379 -7.53 -20.04 -6.95
CA GLY A 379 -8.50 -20.42 -5.94
C GLY A 379 -9.30 -21.66 -6.33
N ALA A 380 -9.78 -22.38 -5.32
CA ALA A 380 -10.57 -23.58 -5.51
C ALA A 380 -12.08 -23.28 -5.51
N GLY A 381 -12.77 -23.72 -6.56
CA GLY A 381 -14.24 -23.67 -6.65
C GLY A 381 -14.81 -22.27 -6.42
N VAL A 382 -15.67 -22.13 -5.41
CA VAL A 382 -16.38 -20.87 -5.10
C VAL A 382 -15.48 -19.78 -4.49
N ALA A 383 -14.29 -20.14 -4.00
CA ALA A 383 -13.33 -19.20 -3.44
C ALA A 383 -12.43 -18.56 -4.52
N GLN A 384 -12.73 -18.76 -5.80
CA GLN A 384 -11.93 -18.19 -6.88
C GLN A 384 -12.15 -16.66 -6.94
N PRO A 385 -11.07 -15.83 -6.89
CA PRO A 385 -11.20 -14.38 -6.67
C PRO A 385 -11.94 -13.66 -7.81
N TRP A 386 -11.79 -14.10 -9.05
CA TRP A 386 -12.48 -13.54 -10.21
C TRP A 386 -13.98 -13.86 -10.21
N LEU A 387 -14.38 -15.03 -9.71
CA LEU A 387 -15.77 -15.44 -9.53
C LEU A 387 -16.42 -14.61 -8.42
N VAL A 388 -15.75 -14.47 -7.27
CA VAL A 388 -16.24 -13.61 -6.18
C VAL A 388 -16.37 -12.17 -6.67
N LEU A 389 -15.38 -11.66 -7.40
CA LEU A 389 -15.44 -10.33 -8.02
C LEU A 389 -16.62 -10.22 -9.01
N ALA A 390 -16.82 -11.20 -9.88
CA ALA A 390 -17.92 -11.21 -10.85
C ALA A 390 -19.29 -11.22 -10.15
N LEU A 391 -19.45 -12.00 -9.08
CA LEU A 391 -20.66 -12.03 -8.27
C LEU A 391 -20.91 -10.68 -7.57
N VAL A 392 -19.87 -10.05 -7.03
CA VAL A 392 -19.96 -8.70 -6.44
C VAL A 392 -20.37 -7.68 -7.50
N VAL A 393 -19.77 -7.73 -8.69
CA VAL A 393 -20.13 -6.84 -9.82
C VAL A 393 -21.56 -7.07 -10.26
N ALA A 394 -22.00 -8.32 -10.37
CA ALA A 394 -23.38 -8.66 -10.73
C ALA A 394 -24.38 -8.14 -9.67
N GLY A 395 -24.03 -8.20 -8.39
CA GLY A 395 -24.88 -7.74 -7.29
C GLY A 395 -24.93 -6.21 -7.13
N LEU A 396 -23.79 -5.52 -7.31
CA LEU A 396 -23.69 -4.07 -7.05
C LEU A 396 -23.82 -3.22 -8.31
N GLY A 397 -23.29 -3.71 -9.44
CA GLY A 397 -23.17 -2.95 -10.67
C GLY A 397 -22.24 -1.74 -10.57
N PHE A 398 -22.02 -1.11 -11.73
CA PHE A 398 -21.17 0.09 -11.83
C PHE A 398 -21.94 1.38 -11.55
N LEU A 399 -21.23 2.38 -11.06
CA LEU A 399 -21.68 3.76 -10.99
C LEU A 399 -21.76 4.35 -12.40
N LYS A 400 -22.84 5.06 -12.71
CA LYS A 400 -22.94 5.83 -13.97
C LYS A 400 -21.93 7.00 -13.99
N SER A 401 -21.76 7.66 -12.85
CA SER A 401 -20.87 8.80 -12.67
C SER A 401 -20.09 8.62 -11.37
N PRO A 402 -18.94 7.94 -11.39
CA PRO A 402 -18.17 7.70 -10.18
C PRO A 402 -17.61 9.03 -9.62
N PRO A 403 -17.66 9.24 -8.30
CA PRO A 403 -16.97 10.37 -7.69
C PRO A 403 -15.48 10.25 -7.96
N LEU A 404 -14.77 11.38 -8.03
CA LEU A 404 -13.32 11.39 -8.27
C LEU A 404 -12.89 10.65 -9.56
N LYS A 405 -13.73 10.62 -10.61
CA LYS A 405 -13.45 9.93 -11.89
C LYS A 405 -12.01 10.12 -12.40
N LYS A 406 -11.48 11.34 -12.36
CA LYS A 406 -10.09 11.63 -12.79
C LYS A 406 -9.04 10.89 -11.95
N VAL A 407 -9.26 10.76 -10.65
CA VAL A 407 -8.35 10.05 -9.72
C VAL A 407 -8.45 8.54 -9.91
N ILE A 408 -9.65 8.02 -10.19
CA ILE A 408 -9.84 6.61 -10.55
C ILE A 408 -9.11 6.29 -11.85
N VAL A 409 -9.21 7.15 -12.87
CA VAL A 409 -8.46 7.02 -14.12
C VAL A 409 -6.95 7.05 -13.85
N PHE A 410 -6.47 7.97 -13.01
CA PHE A 410 -5.08 7.99 -12.57
C PHE A 410 -4.64 6.65 -11.96
N GLY A 411 -5.43 6.08 -11.05
CA GLY A 411 -5.17 4.77 -10.44
C GLY A 411 -5.07 3.66 -11.49
N TRP A 412 -6.01 3.60 -12.44
CA TRP A 412 -5.98 2.63 -13.54
C TRP A 412 -4.77 2.80 -14.45
N VAL A 413 -4.39 4.03 -14.79
CA VAL A 413 -3.23 4.31 -15.63
C VAL A 413 -1.95 3.88 -14.93
N VAL A 414 -1.77 4.21 -13.64
CA VAL A 414 -0.60 3.78 -12.86
C VAL A 414 -0.50 2.26 -12.83
N LEU A 415 -1.60 1.56 -12.51
CA LEU A 415 -1.62 0.10 -12.45
C LEU A 415 -1.43 -0.55 -13.82
N GLY A 416 -2.01 0.02 -14.89
CA GLY A 416 -1.85 -0.48 -16.25
C GLY A 416 -0.42 -0.33 -16.77
N LEU A 417 0.22 0.82 -16.50
CA LEU A 417 1.63 1.04 -16.84
C LEU A 417 2.56 0.10 -16.06
N LEU A 418 2.30 -0.09 -14.77
CA LEU A 418 3.04 -1.07 -13.97
C LEU A 418 2.89 -2.49 -14.51
N PHE A 419 1.65 -2.95 -14.71
CA PHE A 419 1.35 -4.26 -15.25
C PHE A 419 2.05 -4.46 -16.61
N GLY A 420 1.97 -3.47 -17.50
CA GLY A 420 2.70 -3.47 -18.77
C GLY A 420 4.22 -3.57 -18.58
N GLY A 421 4.77 -2.88 -17.58
CA GLY A 421 6.17 -2.99 -17.18
C GLY A 421 6.58 -4.40 -16.74
N TYR A 422 5.78 -5.07 -15.90
CA TYR A 422 6.03 -6.48 -15.53
C TYR A 422 5.95 -7.39 -16.76
N CYS A 423 4.93 -7.23 -17.60
CA CYS A 423 4.80 -8.02 -18.82
C CYS A 423 6.01 -7.83 -19.73
N ALA A 424 6.49 -6.60 -19.91
CA ALA A 424 7.70 -6.31 -20.69
C ALA A 424 8.94 -6.95 -20.08
N ALA A 425 9.12 -6.88 -18.75
CA ALA A 425 10.25 -7.52 -18.06
C ALA A 425 10.23 -9.05 -18.19
N ILE A 426 9.06 -9.68 -18.06
CA ILE A 426 8.87 -11.12 -18.25
C ILE A 426 9.18 -11.52 -19.70
N LEU A 427 8.67 -10.76 -20.67
CA LEU A 427 8.91 -11.02 -22.09
C LEU A 427 10.38 -10.87 -22.47
N ALA A 428 11.07 -9.85 -21.95
CA ALA A 428 12.49 -9.60 -22.20
C ALA A 428 13.39 -10.71 -21.63
N ASN A 429 13.00 -11.28 -20.48
CA ASN A 429 13.82 -12.26 -19.77
C ASN A 429 13.69 -13.67 -20.38
N PRO A 430 14.79 -14.29 -20.85
CA PRO A 430 14.74 -15.57 -21.53
C PRO A 430 14.30 -16.74 -20.63
N THR A 431 14.47 -16.65 -19.31
CA THR A 431 14.26 -17.78 -18.37
C THR A 431 12.96 -17.72 -17.57
N LEU A 432 12.25 -16.58 -17.58
CA LEU A 432 11.03 -16.40 -16.77
C LEU A 432 9.78 -17.02 -17.42
N LEU A 433 9.71 -17.01 -18.76
CA LEU A 433 8.55 -17.52 -19.49
C LEU A 433 8.57 -19.04 -19.57
N GLY A 434 7.50 -19.67 -19.08
CA GLY A 434 7.32 -21.13 -19.10
C GLY A 434 8.03 -21.88 -17.97
N ASN A 435 8.68 -21.18 -17.03
CA ASN A 435 9.33 -21.81 -15.88
C ASN A 435 8.37 -21.81 -14.66
N PRO A 436 7.85 -22.98 -14.23
CA PRO A 436 6.93 -23.08 -13.10
C PRO A 436 7.59 -22.73 -11.75
N TRP A 437 8.92 -22.80 -11.65
CA TRP A 437 9.66 -22.55 -10.40
C TRP A 437 9.94 -21.08 -10.12
N VAL A 438 9.74 -20.21 -11.11
CA VAL A 438 10.04 -18.77 -11.01
C VAL A 438 8.79 -17.95 -11.26
N ALA A 439 7.63 -18.41 -10.78
CA ALA A 439 6.31 -17.83 -11.07
C ALA A 439 6.30 -16.30 -10.83
N PRO A 440 6.51 -15.48 -11.89
CA PRO A 440 6.67 -14.04 -11.71
C PRO A 440 5.30 -13.40 -11.44
N PHE A 441 4.24 -14.12 -11.78
CA PHE A 441 2.86 -13.70 -11.67
C PHE A 441 2.38 -13.63 -10.21
N ASP A 442 2.81 -14.54 -9.31
CA ASP A 442 2.43 -14.49 -7.89
C ASP A 442 2.90 -13.22 -7.20
N ARG A 443 4.16 -12.85 -7.47
CA ARG A 443 4.80 -11.63 -6.97
C ARG A 443 4.11 -10.41 -7.54
N MET A 444 3.99 -10.34 -8.87
CA MET A 444 3.33 -9.23 -9.56
C MET A 444 1.90 -9.01 -9.05
N PHE A 445 1.09 -10.08 -8.96
CA PHE A 445 -0.27 -9.97 -8.47
C PHE A 445 -0.31 -9.49 -7.03
N SER A 446 0.51 -10.05 -6.14
CA SER A 446 0.49 -9.64 -4.73
C SER A 446 0.81 -8.17 -4.52
N GLN A 447 1.66 -7.60 -5.38
CA GLN A 447 2.03 -6.18 -5.35
C GLN A 447 0.89 -5.29 -5.92
N LEU A 448 0.22 -5.70 -6.99
CA LEU A 448 -0.81 -4.90 -7.67
C LEU A 448 -2.22 -5.07 -7.09
N TRP A 449 -2.55 -6.25 -6.56
CA TRP A 449 -3.90 -6.68 -6.23
C TRP A 449 -4.63 -5.78 -5.23
N PRO A 450 -4.03 -5.34 -4.11
CA PRO A 450 -4.71 -4.44 -3.17
C PRO A 450 -5.10 -3.10 -3.81
N SER A 451 -4.21 -2.53 -4.61
CA SER A 451 -4.44 -1.26 -5.32
C SER A 451 -5.47 -1.42 -6.44
N PHE A 452 -5.43 -2.54 -7.16
CA PHE A 452 -6.46 -2.92 -8.14
C PHE A 452 -7.83 -2.96 -7.50
N ILE A 453 -7.99 -3.67 -6.37
CA ILE A 453 -9.27 -3.77 -5.66
C ILE A 453 -9.73 -2.39 -5.21
N LEU A 454 -8.85 -1.56 -4.64
CA LEU A 454 -9.22 -0.20 -4.23
C LEU A 454 -9.79 0.60 -5.41
N VAL A 455 -9.04 0.70 -6.51
CA VAL A 455 -9.45 1.49 -7.69
C VAL A 455 -10.70 0.92 -8.35
N PHE A 456 -10.82 -0.41 -8.41
CA PHE A 456 -11.98 -1.10 -8.96
C PHE A 456 -13.24 -0.84 -8.14
N PHE A 457 -13.18 -1.01 -6.82
CA PHE A 457 -14.34 -0.82 -5.94
C PHE A 457 -14.81 0.64 -5.88
N MET A 458 -13.92 1.62 -6.13
CA MET A 458 -14.32 3.03 -6.31
C MET A 458 -15.27 3.25 -7.51
N THR A 459 -15.37 2.30 -8.45
CA THR A 459 -16.29 2.36 -9.60
C THR A 459 -17.65 1.70 -9.36
N LEU A 460 -17.81 0.97 -8.25
CA LEU A 460 -19.01 0.20 -7.95
C LEU A 460 -20.02 0.99 -7.10
N ARG A 461 -21.30 0.61 -7.21
CA ARG A 461 -22.35 1.10 -6.32
C ARG A 461 -22.16 0.51 -4.93
N SER A 462 -22.57 1.24 -3.90
CA SER A 462 -22.52 0.71 -2.54
C SER A 462 -23.73 -0.20 -2.26
N PRO A 463 -23.56 -1.28 -1.47
CA PRO A 463 -24.70 -2.09 -1.00
C PRO A 463 -25.74 -1.25 -0.27
N ASP A 464 -25.30 -0.22 0.46
CA ASP A 464 -26.15 0.68 1.24
C ASP A 464 -27.16 1.45 0.37
N GLU A 465 -26.85 1.73 -0.90
CA GLU A 465 -27.77 2.38 -1.85
C GLU A 465 -29.04 1.54 -2.11
N PHE A 466 -28.95 0.21 -2.03
CA PHE A 466 -30.09 -0.68 -2.26
C PHE A 466 -31.00 -0.80 -1.02
N PHE A 467 -30.47 -0.53 0.17
CA PHE A 467 -31.21 -0.64 1.43
C PHE A 467 -31.83 0.68 1.90
N GLN A 468 -31.44 1.82 1.30
CA GLN A 468 -32.08 3.10 1.58
C GLN A 468 -33.48 3.12 0.93
N LYS A 469 -34.53 3.15 1.76
CA LYS A 469 -35.91 3.36 1.28
C LYS A 469 -35.95 4.60 0.39
N ALA A 470 -36.57 4.48 -0.79
CA ALA A 470 -36.92 5.62 -1.62
C ALA A 470 -37.50 6.72 -0.72
N PRO A 471 -37.10 8.00 -0.90
CA PRO A 471 -37.65 9.08 -0.10
C PRO A 471 -39.17 8.97 -0.18
N VAL A 472 -39.81 8.77 0.96
CA VAL A 472 -41.26 8.81 1.06
C VAL A 472 -41.65 10.16 0.50
N ALA A 473 -42.24 10.17 -0.70
CA ALA A 473 -42.77 11.38 -1.30
C ALA A 473 -43.61 12.05 -0.21
N VAL A 474 -43.16 13.21 0.27
CA VAL A 474 -43.92 13.98 1.26
C VAL A 474 -45.25 14.27 0.58
N GLN A 475 -46.29 13.52 0.95
CA GLN A 475 -47.61 13.69 0.36
C GLN A 475 -47.98 15.17 0.54
N PRO A 476 -48.31 15.90 -0.55
CA PRO A 476 -48.64 17.32 -0.49
C PRO A 476 -49.86 17.63 0.39
N GLU A 477 -50.61 16.61 0.83
CA GLU A 477 -51.74 16.74 1.75
C GLU A 477 -51.37 17.31 3.13
N ARG A 478 -50.18 17.01 3.68
CA ARG A 478 -49.80 17.56 5.00
C ARG A 478 -49.51 19.06 4.96
N ILE A 479 -49.01 19.58 3.84
CA ILE A 479 -48.82 21.03 3.63
C ILE A 479 -50.18 21.72 3.40
N ARG A 480 -51.11 21.07 2.69
CA ARG A 480 -52.47 21.59 2.48
C ARG A 480 -53.28 21.65 3.78
N LYS A 481 -53.18 20.66 4.67
CA LYS A 481 -53.88 20.67 5.98
C LYS A 481 -53.34 21.76 6.92
N ARG A 482 -52.02 22.00 6.96
CA ARG A 482 -51.43 23.10 7.74
C ARG A 482 -51.86 24.49 7.25
N LYS A 483 -51.92 24.72 5.93
CA LYS A 483 -52.44 25.99 5.37
C LYS A 483 -53.94 26.19 5.60
N ARG A 484 -54.73 25.11 5.68
CA ARG A 484 -56.19 25.19 5.96
C ARG A 484 -56.50 25.43 7.43
N GLN A 485 -55.68 24.93 8.36
CA GLN A 485 -55.82 25.20 9.80
C GLN A 485 -55.35 26.62 10.17
N ALA A 486 -54.28 27.14 9.55
CA ALA A 486 -53.83 28.51 9.77
C ALA A 486 -54.83 29.59 9.28
N ARG A 487 -55.72 29.25 8.34
CA ARG A 487 -56.80 30.15 7.86
C ARG A 487 -58.09 30.08 8.68
N ARG A 488 -58.18 29.22 9.69
CA ARG A 488 -59.40 29.00 10.51
C ARG A 488 -59.26 29.46 11.96
N ALA A 489 -58.16 30.12 12.33
CA ALA A 489 -58.08 30.79 13.62
C ALA A 489 -58.83 32.13 13.53
N PRO A 490 -59.93 32.34 14.28
CA PRO A 490 -60.56 33.66 14.38
C PRO A 490 -59.64 34.60 15.17
N GLY A 491 -59.52 35.84 14.69
CA GLY A 491 -58.85 36.93 15.40
C GLY A 491 -59.68 37.49 16.54
#